data_AF-A0A095B7V7-F1
#
_entry.id   AF-A0A095B7V7-F1
#
_cell.length_a   1.000
_cell.length_b   1.000
_cell.length_c   1.000
_cell.angle_alpha   90.00
_cell.angle_beta   90.00
_cell.angle_gamma   90.00
#
_symmetry.space_group_name_H-M   'P 1'
#
loop_
_entity.id
_entity.type
_entity.pdbx_description
1 polymer ?
#
loop_
_entity_poly.entity_id
_entity_poly.type
_entity_poly.pdbx_seq_one_letter_code
_entity_poly.pdbx_strand_id
1 'polypeptide(L)'
;MPFEIRGRFPLDAIVNVRLTTDEKARLKEDADLAGMSVSELVRRRYFGRPIIAHADIVIIRELRRLGGLLKHLYTSSNGEHARETLATLNTLRAVIEAISRDHQKD
;
A
#
# COMPACT_ATOMS: atom_id res chain seq x y z
N MET A 1 8.45 -5.63 6.21
CA MET A 1 9.55 -5.30 7.14
C MET A 1 10.42 -4.23 6.49
N PRO A 2 10.88 -3.19 7.21
CA PRO A 2 11.49 -2.00 6.57
C PRO A 2 12.92 -2.18 6.03
N PHE A 3 13.55 -3.36 6.17
CA PHE A 3 14.94 -3.60 5.75
C PHE A 3 15.11 -4.83 4.86
N GLU A 4 14.24 -4.98 3.88
CA GLU A 4 14.41 -6.04 2.87
C GLU A 4 15.43 -5.58 1.82
N ILE A 5 16.53 -6.32 1.66
CA ILE A 5 17.52 -6.05 0.62
C ILE A 5 16.86 -6.36 -0.73
N ARG A 6 16.56 -5.33 -1.52
CA ARG A 6 15.97 -5.47 -2.85
C ARG A 6 17.06 -5.47 -3.92
N GLY A 7 17.41 -6.66 -4.42
CA GLY A 7 18.34 -6.85 -5.53
C GLY A 7 19.48 -7.83 -5.25
N ARG A 8 20.35 -8.04 -6.24
CA ARG A 8 21.46 -9.01 -6.18
C ARG A 8 22.60 -8.55 -5.24
N PHE A 9 22.71 -7.24 -5.01
CA PHE A 9 23.72 -6.61 -4.17
C PHE A 9 23.08 -5.51 -3.30
N PRO A 10 23.57 -5.30 -2.06
CA PRO A 10 23.08 -4.23 -1.20
C PRO A 10 23.43 -2.84 -1.77
N LEU A 11 22.63 -1.84 -1.41
CA LEU A 11 22.95 -0.44 -1.69
C LEU A 11 23.99 0.05 -0.68
N ASP A 12 25.05 0.71 -1.14
CA ASP A 12 26.22 1.10 -0.35
C ASP A 12 26.53 2.61 -0.38
N ALA A 13 25.85 3.38 -1.22
CA ALA A 13 26.06 4.83 -1.39
C ALA A 13 24.74 5.63 -1.34
N ILE A 14 24.85 6.92 -0.97
CA ILE A 14 23.73 7.86 -0.84
C ILE A 14 23.92 9.04 -1.81
N VAL A 15 22.83 9.46 -2.46
CA VAL A 15 22.76 10.68 -3.25
C VAL A 15 21.85 11.69 -2.55
N ASN A 16 22.38 12.88 -2.23
CA ASN A 16 21.60 13.98 -1.66
C ASN A 16 21.15 14.94 -2.77
N VAL A 17 19.84 15.20 -2.85
CA VAL A 17 19.24 16.09 -3.85
C VAL A 17 18.53 17.24 -3.14
N ARG A 18 18.81 18.48 -3.55
CA ARG A 18 18.07 19.67 -3.06
C ARG A 18 16.75 19.77 -3.80
N LEU A 19 15.66 19.94 -3.05
CA LEU A 19 14.30 20.03 -3.55
C LEU A 19 13.58 21.18 -2.85
N THR A 20 12.68 21.83 -3.57
CA THR A 20 11.63 22.65 -2.95
C THR A 20 10.69 21.76 -2.11
N THR A 21 9.92 22.39 -1.23
CA THR A 21 8.90 21.70 -0.42
C THR A 21 7.89 20.97 -1.30
N ASP A 22 7.43 21.61 -2.38
CA ASP A 22 6.42 21.07 -3.27
C ASP A 22 6.95 19.88 -4.09
N GLU A 23 8.20 19.95 -4.58
CA GLU A 23 8.83 18.82 -5.26
C GLU A 23 8.99 17.61 -4.34
N LYS A 24 9.37 17.84 -3.08
CA LYS A 24 9.49 16.77 -2.09
C LYS A 24 8.13 16.16 -1.76
N ALA A 25 7.08 16.98 -1.64
CA ALA A 25 5.72 16.50 -1.42
C ALA A 25 5.24 15.63 -2.59
N ARG A 26 5.42 16.11 -3.82
CA ARG A 26 5.06 15.36 -5.03
C ARG A 26 5.83 14.05 -5.18
N LEU A 27 7.13 14.03 -4.89
CA LEU A 27 7.93 12.80 -4.88
C LEU A 27 7.42 11.76 -3.87
N LYS A 28 6.95 12.23 -2.70
CA LYS A 28 6.38 11.36 -1.68
C LYS A 28 5.04 10.79 -2.14
N GLU A 29 4.18 11.61 -2.73
CA GLU A 29 2.88 11.18 -3.25
C GLU A 29 3.03 10.17 -4.39
N ASP A 30 3.92 10.45 -5.36
CA ASP A 30 4.26 9.50 -6.44
C ASP A 30 4.77 8.16 -5.88
N ALA A 31 5.62 8.20 -4.85
CA ALA A 31 6.18 7.01 -4.23
C ALA A 31 5.12 6.21 -3.46
N ASP A 32 4.20 6.90 -2.78
CA ASP A 32 3.07 6.30 -2.08
C ASP A 32 2.10 5.63 -3.07
N LEU A 33 1.81 6.27 -4.20
CA LEU A 33 0.98 5.70 -5.29
C LEU A 33 1.66 4.48 -5.94
N ALA A 34 2.98 4.54 -6.11
CA ALA A 34 3.78 3.44 -6.63
C ALA A 34 4.13 2.39 -5.58
N GLY A 35 3.73 2.56 -4.31
CA GLY A 35 3.97 1.60 -3.24
C GLY A 35 5.43 1.29 -2.92
N MET A 36 6.32 2.26 -3.13
CA MET A 36 7.75 2.10 -2.92
C MET A 36 8.33 3.29 -2.15
N SER A 37 9.59 3.18 -1.71
CA SER A 37 10.25 4.33 -1.08
C SER A 37 10.57 5.40 -2.12
N VAL A 38 10.68 6.66 -1.69
CA VAL A 38 11.13 7.77 -2.56
C VAL A 38 12.48 7.45 -3.22
N SER A 39 13.41 6.86 -2.48
CA SER A 39 14.73 6.46 -3.03
C SER A 39 14.62 5.38 -4.10
N GLU A 40 13.71 4.41 -3.93
CA GLU A 40 13.46 3.39 -4.94
C GLU A 40 12.79 3.99 -6.19
N LEU A 41 11.79 4.86 -6.02
CA LEU A 41 11.14 5.58 -7.12
C LEU A 41 12.17 6.35 -7.96
N VAL A 42 13.02 7.15 -7.30
CA VAL A 42 14.05 7.96 -7.97
C VAL A 42 15.06 7.09 -8.70
N ARG A 43 15.55 6.02 -8.06
CA ARG A 43 16.49 5.07 -8.71
C ARG A 43 15.85 4.40 -9.93
N ARG A 44 14.60 3.95 -9.83
CA ARG A 44 13.90 3.34 -10.97
C ARG A 44 13.73 4.32 -12.12
N ARG A 45 13.28 5.55 -11.86
CA ARG A 45 13.17 6.60 -12.89
C ARG A 45 14.51 6.88 -13.56
N TYR A 46 15.58 7.06 -12.78
CA TYR A 46 16.92 7.38 -13.31
C TYR A 46 17.51 6.25 -14.17
N PHE A 47 17.40 5.00 -13.71
CA PHE A 47 17.92 3.84 -14.44
C PHE A 47 16.92 3.22 -15.44
N GLY A 48 15.82 3.92 -15.77
CA GLY A 48 14.84 3.47 -16.76
C GLY A 48 14.10 2.17 -16.40
N ARG A 49 14.01 1.83 -15.11
CA ARG A 49 13.31 0.62 -14.65
C ARG A 49 11.80 0.87 -14.58
N PRO A 50 10.96 -0.10 -14.98
CA PRO A 50 9.51 0.04 -14.92
C PRO A 50 9.01 0.39 -13.52
N ILE A 51 8.03 1.30 -13.45
CA ILE A 51 7.33 1.68 -12.23
C ILE A 51 5.91 1.15 -12.39
N ILE A 52 5.62 0.02 -11.74
CA ILE A 52 4.30 -0.58 -11.76
C ILE A 52 3.51 0.07 -10.63
N ALA A 53 2.41 0.73 -10.95
CA ALA A 53 1.53 1.32 -9.94
C ALA A 53 0.91 0.18 -9.12
N HIS A 54 1.13 0.18 -7.80
CA HIS A 54 0.46 -0.75 -6.90
C HIS A 54 -0.95 -0.23 -6.59
N ALA A 55 -1.87 -0.34 -7.55
CA ALA A 55 -3.29 -0.05 -7.37
C ALA A 55 -3.85 -0.75 -6.12
N ASP A 56 -3.28 -1.91 -5.78
CA ASP A 56 -3.54 -2.71 -4.59
C ASP A 56 -3.39 -1.93 -3.27
N ILE A 57 -2.47 -0.96 -3.18
CA ILE A 57 -2.25 -0.22 -1.91
C ILE A 57 -3.39 0.75 -1.63
N VAL A 58 -3.90 1.40 -2.67
CA VAL A 58 -5.08 2.27 -2.56
C VAL A 58 -6.29 1.43 -2.16
N ILE A 59 -6.46 0.28 -2.81
CA ILE A 59 -7.54 -0.66 -2.51
C ILE A 59 -7.41 -1.22 -1.09
N ILE A 60 -6.22 -1.61 -0.65
CA ILE A 60 -5.94 -2.10 0.71
C ILE A 60 -6.22 -1.01 1.76
N ARG A 61 -5.87 0.27 1.50
CA ARG A 61 -6.20 1.38 2.39
C ARG A 61 -7.71 1.52 2.56
N GLU A 62 -8.44 1.48 1.45
CA GLU A 62 -9.90 1.59 1.49
C GLU A 62 -10.55 0.40 2.21
N LEU A 63 -10.04 -0.82 1.99
CA LEU A 63 -10.50 -2.01 2.71
C LEU A 63 -10.23 -1.93 4.22
N ARG A 64 -9.09 -1.37 4.65
CA ARG A 64 -8.83 -1.11 6.08
C ARG A 64 -9.79 -0.07 6.66
N ARG A 65 -10.09 1.00 5.91
CA ARG A 65 -11.05 2.04 6.32
C ARG A 65 -12.45 1.44 6.52
N LEU A 66 -12.92 0.65 5.56
CA LEU A 66 -14.20 -0.06 5.62
C LEU A 66 -14.24 -1.05 6.79
N GLY A 67 -13.17 -1.80 7.03
CA GLY A 67 -13.07 -2.68 8.20
C GLY A 67 -13.16 -1.93 9.53
N GLY A 68 -12.56 -0.75 9.63
CA GLY A 68 -12.68 0.13 10.79
C GLY A 68 -14.11 0.62 11.03
N LEU A 69 -14.81 1.04 9.97
CA LEU A 69 -16.21 1.44 10.02
C LEU A 69 -17.12 0.29 10.46
N LEU A 70 -16.89 -0.91 9.92
CA LEU A 70 -17.65 -2.10 10.26
C LEU A 70 -17.46 -2.49 11.74
N LYS A 71 -16.22 -2.44 12.25
CA LYS A 71 -15.93 -2.63 13.68
C LYS A 71 -16.69 -1.62 14.53
N HIS A 72 -16.64 -0.35 14.15
CA HIS A 72 -17.32 0.72 14.88
C HIS A 72 -18.83 0.44 14.94
N LEU A 73 -19.47 0.16 13.80
CA LEU A 73 -20.91 -0.14 13.72
C LEU A 73 -21.30 -1.35 14.57
N TYR A 74 -20.51 -2.42 14.57
CA TYR A 74 -20.74 -3.58 15.44
C TYR A 74 -20.67 -3.21 16.93
N THR A 75 -19.66 -2.45 17.34
CA THR A 75 -19.51 -2.03 18.74
C THR A 75 -20.60 -1.04 19.17
N SER A 76 -20.99 -0.11 18.30
CA SER A 76 -22.02 0.90 18.59
C SER A 76 -23.43 0.31 18.65
N SER A 77 -23.68 -0.80 17.94
CA SER A 77 -24.95 -1.54 17.96
C SER A 77 -25.00 -2.63 19.03
N ASN A 78 -23.97 -2.74 19.88
CA ASN A 78 -23.84 -3.81 20.87
C ASN A 78 -24.05 -5.23 20.28
N GLY A 79 -23.65 -5.43 19.02
CA GLY A 79 -23.74 -6.70 18.32
C GLY A 79 -25.10 -7.07 17.71
N GLU A 80 -26.05 -6.14 17.61
CA GLU A 80 -27.40 -6.36 17.04
C GLU A 80 -27.38 -7.03 15.65
N HIS A 81 -26.34 -6.77 14.85
CA HIS A 81 -26.15 -7.33 13.49
C HIS A 81 -24.91 -8.22 13.37
N ALA A 82 -24.64 -9.05 14.38
CA ALA A 82 -23.43 -9.87 14.42
C ALA A 82 -23.27 -10.79 13.19
N ARG A 83 -24.36 -11.38 12.69
CA ARG A 83 -24.31 -12.24 11.49
C ARG A 83 -23.99 -11.45 10.22
N GLU A 84 -24.67 -10.34 9.96
CA GLU A 84 -24.41 -9.53 8.77
C GLU A 84 -23.00 -8.92 8.82
N THR A 85 -22.55 -8.52 10.01
CA THR A 85 -21.20 -8.00 10.24
C THR A 85 -20.15 -9.06 9.91
N LEU A 86 -20.32 -10.28 10.42
CA LEU A 86 -19.40 -11.39 10.16
C LEU A 86 -19.39 -11.78 8.68
N ALA A 87 -20.56 -11.84 8.03
CA ALA A 87 -20.66 -12.11 6.60
C ALA A 87 -19.92 -11.05 5.77
N THR A 88 -20.11 -9.76 6.09
CA THR A 88 -19.43 -8.65 5.41
C THR A 88 -17.92 -8.72 5.61
N LEU A 89 -17.46 -9.04 6.83
CA LEU A 89 -16.04 -9.15 7.15
C LEU A 89 -15.38 -10.33 6.40
N ASN A 90 -16.07 -11.45 6.27
CA ASN A 90 -15.62 -12.59 5.45
C ASN A 90 -15.53 -12.23 3.96
N THR A 91 -16.49 -11.47 3.43
CA THR A 91 -16.45 -10.97 2.05
C THR A 91 -15.26 -10.04 1.83
N LEU A 92 -15.05 -9.07 2.71
CA LEU A 92 -13.89 -8.16 2.64
C LEU A 92 -12.57 -8.95 2.65
N ARG A 93 -12.45 -9.96 3.53
CA ARG A 93 -11.28 -10.85 3.59
C ARG A 93 -11.08 -11.60 2.27
N ALA A 94 -12.13 -12.18 1.69
CA ALA A 94 -12.04 -12.94 0.43
C ALA A 94 -11.55 -12.06 -0.73
N VAL A 95 -12.02 -10.80 -0.81
CA VAL A 95 -11.57 -9.83 -1.81
C VAL A 95 -10.09 -9.47 -1.60
N ILE A 96 -9.66 -9.22 -0.36
CA ILE A 96 -8.24 -8.95 -0.05
C ILE A 96 -7.35 -10.11 -0.51
N GLU A 97 -7.77 -11.35 -0.21
CA GLU A 97 -7.01 -12.53 -0.61
C GLU A 97 -6.98 -12.74 -2.13
N ALA A 98 -8.07 -12.42 -2.85
CA ALA A 98 -8.10 -12.48 -4.30
C ALA A 98 -7.11 -11.49 -4.93
N ILE A 99 -7.16 -10.22 -4.52
CA ILE A 99 -6.25 -9.17 -4.98
C ILE A 99 -4.80 -9.53 -4.64
N SER A 100 -4.54 -10.05 -3.43
CA SER A 100 -3.19 -10.45 -3.02
C SER A 100 -2.64 -11.63 -3.82
N ARG A 101 -3.50 -12.55 -4.28
CA ARG A 101 -3.08 -13.70 -5.11
C ARG A 101 -2.78 -13.31 -6.55
N ASP A 102 -3.56 -12.41 -7.13
CA ASP A 102 -3.30 -11.89 -8.47
C ASP A 102 -1.96 -11.15 -8.51
N HIS A 103 -1.63 -10.42 -7.45
CA HIS A 103 -0.34 -9.74 -7.29
C HIS A 103 0.89 -10.67 -7.28
N GLN A 104 0.77 -11.93 -6.85
CA GLN A 104 1.92 -12.86 -6.78
C GLN A 104 2.25 -13.53 -8.13
N LYS A 105 1.42 -13.31 -9.16
CA LYS A 105 1.58 -13.91 -10.49
C LYS A 105 2.27 -13.00 -11.51
N ASP A 106 2.41 -11.71 -11.19
CA ASP A 106 3.07 -10.69 -11.99
C ASP A 106 4.51 -10.41 -11.50
#